data_AF-A0A9E5E184-F1
#
_entry.id   AF-A0A9E5E184-F1
#
_cell.length_a   1.000
_cell.length_b   1.000
_cell.length_c   1.000
_cell.angle_alpha   90.00
_cell.angle_beta   90.00
_cell.angle_gamma   90.00
#
_symmetry.space_group_name_H-M   'P 1'
#
loop_
_entity.id
_entity.type
_entity.pdbx_description
1 polymer ?
#
loop_
_entity_poly.entity_id
_entity_poly.type
_entity_poly.pdbx_seq_one_letter_code
_entity_poly.pdbx_strand_id
1 'polypeptide(L)'
;MNVTELEKRLLAAARAERPSDRVPYAFEKRVMARIAALPVVDVWALWARSLWRAAVPYALAVACLAVWIHFSAEPATPGDRIAMDFENVVLAAAEESSFESSLEF
;
A
#
# COMPACT_ATOMS: atom_id res chain seq x y z
N MET A 1 15.92 15.86 -40.60
CA MET A 1 14.59 16.47 -40.32
C MET A 1 14.23 16.18 -38.87
N ASN A 2 13.87 17.20 -38.11
CA ASN A 2 13.58 17.07 -36.69
C ASN A 2 12.11 16.63 -36.50
N VAL A 3 11.90 15.42 -35.98
CA VAL A 3 10.58 14.79 -35.83
C VAL A 3 9.65 15.60 -34.93
N THR A 4 10.22 16.28 -33.92
CA THR A 4 9.47 17.11 -32.97
C THR A 4 8.87 18.37 -33.59
N GLU A 5 9.54 18.95 -34.59
CA GLU A 5 9.05 20.12 -35.32
C GLU A 5 7.93 19.73 -36.30
N LEU A 6 8.03 18.54 -36.89
CA LEU A 6 7.00 17.98 -37.76
C LEU A 6 5.71 17.71 -36.99
N GLU A 7 5.83 17.10 -35.80
CA GLU A 7 4.71 16.83 -34.91
C GLU A 7 3.97 18.11 -34.50
N LYS A 8 4.71 19.15 -34.10
CA LYS A 8 4.13 20.46 -33.74
C LYS A 8 3.35 21.09 -34.90
N ARG A 9 3.90 21.04 -36.12
CA ARG A 9 3.25 21.59 -37.32
C ARG A 9 1.99 20.80 -37.70
N LEU A 10 2.04 19.47 -37.60
CA LEU A 10 0.87 18.61 -37.84
C LEU A 10 -0.24 18.85 -36.81
N LEU A 11 0.12 19.01 -35.53
CA LEU A 11 -0.82 19.35 -34.46
C LEU A 11 -1.44 20.74 -34.67
N ALA A 12 -0.65 21.72 -35.08
CA ALA A 12 -1.16 23.07 -35.37
C ALA A 12 -2.13 23.06 -36.55
N ALA A 13 -1.81 22.32 -37.62
CA ALA A 13 -2.69 22.17 -38.79
C ALA A 13 -3.99 21.44 -38.43
N ALA A 14 -3.92 20.33 -37.68
CA ALA A 14 -5.09 19.57 -37.26
C ALA A 14 -6.03 20.36 -36.33
N ARG A 15 -5.49 21.28 -35.51
CA ARG A 15 -6.29 22.17 -34.64
C ARG A 15 -6.94 23.34 -35.37
N ALA A 16 -6.36 23.77 -36.48
CA ALA A 16 -6.91 24.83 -37.32
C ALA A 16 -8.06 24.33 -38.22
N GLU A 17 -8.17 23.02 -38.41
CA GLU A 17 -9.29 22.38 -39.11
C GLU A 17 -10.59 22.53 -38.30
N ARG A 18 -11.66 23.02 -38.93
CA ARG A 18 -12.98 23.19 -38.29
C ARG A 18 -13.53 21.81 -37.93
N PRO A 19 -14.18 21.62 -36.76
CA PRO A 19 -14.80 20.35 -36.40
C PRO A 19 -15.81 19.98 -37.49
N SER A 20 -15.49 18.94 -38.26
CA SER A 20 -16.32 18.45 -39.35
C SER A 20 -16.84 17.08 -38.97
N ASP A 21 -18.15 16.86 -39.11
CA ASP A 21 -18.79 15.56 -38.90
C ASP A 21 -18.41 14.51 -39.97
N ARG A 22 -17.57 14.90 -40.95
CA ARG A 22 -17.00 13.97 -41.93
C ARG A 22 -15.91 13.13 -41.29
N VAL A 23 -16.33 12.15 -40.52
CA VAL A 23 -15.46 11.05 -40.13
C VAL A 23 -15.37 10.07 -41.31
N PRO A 24 -14.16 9.64 -41.73
CA PRO A 24 -14.01 8.66 -42.80
C PRO A 24 -14.84 7.41 -42.52
N TYR A 25 -15.52 6.91 -43.55
CA TYR A 25 -16.34 5.70 -43.45
C TYR A 25 -15.55 4.56 -42.80
N ALA A 26 -16.12 3.92 -41.78
CA ALA A 26 -15.53 2.87 -40.96
C ALA A 26 -14.35 3.27 -40.04
N PHE A 27 -14.05 4.56 -39.84
CA PHE A 27 -13.11 5.01 -38.81
C PHE A 27 -13.52 4.50 -37.41
N GLU A 28 -14.79 4.69 -37.06
CA GLU A 28 -15.33 4.20 -35.78
C GLU A 28 -15.13 2.69 -35.64
N LYS A 29 -15.40 1.92 -36.70
CA LYS A 29 -15.17 0.47 -36.71
C LYS A 29 -13.69 0.10 -36.54
N ARG A 30 -12.77 0.87 -37.13
CA ARG A 30 -11.32 0.66 -36.98
C ARG A 30 -10.82 1.02 -35.59
N VAL A 31 -11.34 2.09 -35.01
CA VAL A 31 -11.02 2.52 -33.65
C VAL A 31 -11.56 1.50 -32.64
N MET A 32 -12.82 1.11 -32.77
CA MET A 32 -13.42 0.08 -31.91
C MET A 32 -12.74 -1.28 -32.05
N ALA A 33 -12.34 -1.68 -33.26
CA ALA A 33 -11.58 -2.90 -33.46
C ALA A 33 -10.20 -2.84 -32.79
N ARG A 34 -9.52 -1.68 -32.84
CA ARG A 34 -8.26 -1.50 -32.12
C ARG A 34 -8.47 -1.54 -30.62
N ILE A 35 -9.47 -0.83 -30.08
CA ILE A 35 -9.79 -0.80 -28.65
C ILE A 35 -10.15 -2.19 -28.13
N ALA A 36 -10.97 -2.94 -28.86
CA ALA A 36 -11.34 -4.31 -28.52
C ALA A 36 -10.17 -5.29 -28.59
N ALA A 37 -9.15 -5.00 -29.40
CA ALA A 37 -7.93 -5.79 -29.50
C ALA A 37 -6.87 -5.43 -28.44
N LEU A 38 -7.08 -4.38 -27.62
CA LEU A 38 -6.18 -4.16 -26.49
C LEU A 38 -6.36 -5.29 -25.47
N PRO A 39 -5.25 -5.83 -24.93
CA PRO A 39 -5.35 -6.78 -23.84
C PRO A 39 -6.09 -6.12 -22.68
N VAL A 40 -7.10 -6.81 -22.15
CA VAL A 40 -7.79 -6.37 -20.94
C VAL A 40 -6.76 -6.28 -19.84
N VAL A 41 -6.39 -5.06 -19.46
CA VAL A 41 -5.51 -4.83 -18.33
C VAL A 41 -6.23 -5.34 -17.11
N ASP A 42 -5.63 -6.30 -16.42
CA ASP A 42 -6.14 -6.76 -15.15
C ASP A 42 -5.95 -5.66 -14.10
N VAL A 43 -6.97 -4.81 -14.00
CA VAL A 43 -7.04 -3.69 -13.05
C VAL A 43 -6.86 -4.22 -11.63
N TRP A 44 -7.38 -5.42 -11.34
CA TRP A 44 -7.24 -6.05 -10.03
C TRP A 44 -5.79 -6.40 -9.72
N ALA A 45 -5.04 -6.94 -10.69
CA ALA A 45 -3.62 -7.18 -10.54
C ALA A 45 -2.82 -5.88 -10.35
N LEU A 46 -3.23 -4.79 -11.00
CA LEU A 46 -2.58 -3.49 -10.83
C LEU A 46 -2.78 -2.91 -9.42
N TRP A 47 -4.01 -3.00 -8.90
CA TRP A 47 -4.35 -2.58 -7.54
C TRP A 47 -3.69 -3.48 -6.50
N ALA A 48 -3.71 -4.79 -6.67
CA ALA A 48 -3.04 -5.74 -5.80
C ALA A 48 -1.53 -5.47 -5.75
N ARG A 49 -0.91 -5.22 -6.90
CA ARG A 49 0.53 -4.92 -6.98
C ARG A 49 0.87 -3.57 -6.34
N SER A 50 0.02 -2.56 -6.53
CA SER A 50 0.13 -1.26 -5.86
C SER A 50 0.07 -1.42 -4.33
N LEU A 51 -0.91 -2.16 -3.84
CA LEU A 51 -1.11 -2.41 -2.41
C LEU A 51 0.08 -3.18 -1.81
N TRP A 52 0.58 -4.19 -2.54
CA TRP A 52 1.72 -4.98 -2.12
C TRP A 52 3.00 -4.15 -2.00
N ARG A 53 3.19 -3.16 -2.89
CA ARG A 53 4.35 -2.26 -2.83
C ARG A 53 4.35 -1.34 -1.61
N ALA A 54 3.18 -1.06 -1.02
CA ALA A 54 3.08 -0.30 0.22
C ALA A 54 3.23 -1.18 1.47
N ALA A 55 2.70 -2.41 1.44
CA ALA A 55 2.77 -3.34 2.57
C ALA A 55 4.16 -3.96 2.79
N VAL A 56 4.89 -4.25 1.71
CA VAL A 56 6.23 -4.87 1.77
C VAL A 56 7.26 -4.07 2.57
N PRO A 57 7.46 -2.76 2.37
CA PRO A 57 8.46 -2.02 3.14
C PRO A 57 8.12 -1.98 4.62
N TYR A 58 6.83 -1.90 4.98
CA TYR A 58 6.40 -1.92 6.37
C TYR A 58 6.60 -3.29 7.01
N ALA A 59 6.14 -4.37 6.35
CA ALA A 59 6.33 -5.73 6.84
C ALA A 59 7.82 -6.09 6.98
N LEU A 60 8.66 -5.64 6.04
CA LEU A 60 10.10 -5.82 6.10
C LEU A 60 10.72 -5.06 7.28
N ALA A 61 10.32 -3.81 7.52
CA ALA A 61 10.80 -3.02 8.64
C ALA A 61 10.44 -3.67 9.98
N VAL A 62 9.18 -4.11 10.14
CA VAL A 62 8.72 -4.82 11.35
C VAL A 62 9.47 -6.13 11.53
N ALA A 63 9.69 -6.90 10.46
CA ALA A 63 10.47 -8.14 10.53
C ALA A 63 11.93 -7.89 10.94
N CYS A 64 12.58 -6.89 10.36
CA CYS A 64 13.94 -6.51 10.76
C CYS A 64 14.01 -6.08 12.22
N LEU A 65 13.04 -5.32 12.72
CA LEU A 65 12.96 -4.92 14.12
C LEU A 65 12.71 -6.12 15.03
N ALA A 66 11.82 -7.03 14.66
CA ALA A 66 11.56 -8.24 15.43
C ALA A 66 12.80 -9.14 15.53
N VAL A 67 13.51 -9.31 14.42
CA VAL A 67 14.81 -10.01 14.38
C VAL A 67 15.82 -9.29 15.26
N TRP A 68 15.91 -7.96 15.17
CA TRP A 68 16.83 -7.17 15.99
C TRP A 68 16.56 -7.32 17.49
N ILE A 69 15.29 -7.25 17.91
CA ILE A 69 14.89 -7.46 19.30
C ILE A 69 15.24 -8.87 19.74
N HIS A 70 15.00 -9.88 18.90
CA HIS A 70 15.33 -11.26 19.24
C HIS A 70 16.83 -11.47 19.46
N PHE A 71 17.68 -10.85 18.65
CA PHE A 71 19.13 -10.90 18.82
C PHE A 71 19.65 -10.02 19.95
N SER A 72 18.95 -8.93 20.28
CA SER A 72 19.34 -7.98 21.34
C SER A 72 18.72 -8.29 22.70
N ALA A 73 17.83 -9.27 22.77
CA ALA A 73 17.27 -9.76 24.02
C ALA A 73 18.39 -10.48 24.80
N GLU A 74 19.08 -9.73 25.67
CA GLU A 74 19.90 -10.36 26.69
C GLU A 74 19.01 -11.21 27.60
N PRO A 75 19.44 -12.43 27.96
CA PRO A 75 18.68 -13.25 28.90
C PRO A 75 18.57 -12.47 30.21
N ALA A 76 17.33 -12.18 30.61
CA ALA A 76 17.05 -11.46 31.85
C ALA A 76 17.87 -12.06 33.00
N THR A 77 18.64 -11.20 33.67
CA THR A 77 19.48 -11.67 34.77
C THR A 77 18.56 -12.20 35.88
N PRO A 78 19.04 -13.11 36.75
CA PRO A 78 18.22 -13.61 37.86
C PRO A 78 17.62 -12.49 38.73
N GLY A 79 18.31 -11.34 38.84
CA GLY A 79 17.80 -10.15 39.54
C GLY A 79 16.63 -9.49 38.82
N ASP A 80 16.71 -9.30 37.50
CA ASP A 80 15.62 -8.72 36.70
C ASP A 80 14.37 -9.59 36.73
N ARG A 81 14.54 -10.92 36.76
CA ARG A 81 13.43 -11.87 36.84
C ARG A 81 12.69 -11.76 38.18
N ILE A 82 13.41 -11.65 39.29
CA ILE A 82 12.81 -11.51 40.63
C ILE A 82 12.09 -10.17 40.74
N ALA A 83 12.65 -9.09 40.20
CA ALA A 83 12.00 -7.78 40.18
C ALA A 83 10.68 -7.83 39.40
N MET A 84 10.67 -8.48 38.22
CA MET A 84 9.49 -8.61 37.38
C MET A 84 8.42 -9.54 37.98
N ASP A 85 8.83 -10.62 38.66
CA ASP A 85 7.91 -11.49 39.41
C ASP A 85 7.28 -10.74 40.59
N PHE A 86 8.04 -9.89 41.29
CA PHE A 86 7.50 -9.06 42.36
C PHE A 86 6.48 -8.03 41.86
N GLU A 87 6.79 -7.34 40.75
CA GLU A 87 5.86 -6.39 40.13
C GLU A 87 4.55 -7.09 39.72
N ASN A 88 4.63 -8.27 39.11
CA ASN A 88 3.44 -9.05 38.75
C ASN A 88 2.61 -9.46 39.99
N VAL A 89 3.25 -9.87 41.08
CA VAL A 89 2.57 -10.22 42.33
C VAL A 89 1.88 -9.00 42.94
N VAL A 90 2.54 -7.85 42.96
CA VAL A 90 1.96 -6.59 43.47
C VAL A 90 0.78 -6.14 42.61
N LEU A 91 0.90 -6.21 41.28
CA LEU A 91 -0.18 -5.87 40.36
C LEU A 91 -1.38 -6.81 40.50
N ALA A 92 -1.14 -8.11 40.64
CA ALA A 92 -2.20 -9.09 40.88
C ALA A 92 -2.92 -8.84 42.22
N ALA A 93 -2.18 -8.54 43.29
CA ALA A 93 -2.78 -8.20 44.58
C ALA A 93 -3.58 -6.88 44.53
N ALA A 94 -3.10 -5.89 43.77
CA ALA A 94 -3.81 -4.64 43.55
C ALA A 94 -5.11 -4.86 42.76
N GLU A 95 -5.09 -5.69 41.72
CA GLU A 95 -6.27 -6.06 40.94
C GLU A 95 -7.31 -6.80 41.79
N GLU A 96 -6.86 -7.73 42.64
CA GLU A 96 -7.72 -8.44 43.60
C GLU A 96 -8.38 -7.46 44.59
N SER A 97 -7.62 -6.51 45.15
CA SER A 97 -8.17 -5.49 46.04
C SER A 97 -9.18 -4.55 45.35
N SER A 98 -8.97 -4.27 44.05
CA SER A 98 -9.88 -3.44 43.25
C SER A 98 -11.17 -4.18 42.90
N PHE A 99 -11.10 -5.49 42.70
CA PHE A 99 -12.26 -6.34 42.44
C PHE A 99 -13.10 -6.51 43.71
N GLU A 100 -12.46 -6.69 44.87
CA GLU A 100 -13.12 -6.82 46.18
C GLU A 100 -13.85 -5.53 46.57
N SER A 101 -13.23 -4.36 46.36
CA SER A 101 -13.88 -3.06 46.58
C SER A 101 -15.08 -2.79 45.65
N SER A 102 -15.18 -3.49 44.52
CA SER A 102 -16.29 -3.32 43.57
C SER A 102 -17.48 -4.23 43.87
N LEU A 103 -17.32 -5.24 44.74
CA LEU A 103 -18.38 -6.13 45.20
C LEU A 103 -19.07 -5.66 46.50
N GLU A 104 -18.49 -4.65 47.18
CA GLU A 104 -19.06 -4.04 48.39
C GLU A 104 -20.01 -2.84 48.10
N PHE A 105 -20.37 -2.61 46.83
CA PHE A 105 -21.38 -1.63 46.38
C PHE A 105 -22.55 -2.32 45.69
#